data_AF-A0A2R6J9N8-F1
#
_entry.id   AF-A0A2R6J9N8-F1
#
_cell.length_a   1.000
_cell.length_b   1.000
_cell.length_c   1.000
_cell.angle_alpha   90.00
_cell.angle_beta   90.00
_cell.angle_gamma   90.00
#
_symmetry.space_group_name_H-M   'P 1'
#
loop_
_entity.id
_entity.type
_entity.pdbx_description
1 polymer ?
#
loop_
_entity_poly.entity_id
_entity_poly.type
_entity_poly.pdbx_seq_one_letter_code
_entity_poly.pdbx_strand_id
1 'polypeptide(L)' 'MSVVHQVVDVLLSGAIAGVTTFLVSAVAPRYALVIGVVLASMYYFSRNPWGSPEGDRINEFIDDAYDRFLPF' A
#
# COMPACT_ATOMS: atom_id res chain seq x y z
N MET A 1 -16.75 1.02 2.58
CA MET A 1 -15.48 1.62 3.03
C MET A 1 -15.71 2.35 4.34
N SER A 2 -15.43 1.70 5.48
CA SER A 2 -15.42 2.34 6.81
C SER A 2 -14.28 3.37 6.88
N VAL A 3 -14.45 4.42 7.72
CA VAL A 3 -13.38 5.39 8.00
C VAL A 3 -12.13 4.69 8.56
N VAL A 4 -12.33 3.61 9.31
CA VAL A 4 -11.24 2.81 9.88
C VAL A 4 -10.40 2.15 8.78
N HIS A 5 -11.05 1.60 7.74
CA HIS A 5 -10.35 1.00 6.60
C HIS A 5 -9.50 2.04 5.85
N GLN A 6 -10.00 3.26 5.68
CA GLN A 6 -9.23 4.35 5.07
C GLN A 6 -8.00 4.73 5.90
N VAL A 7 -8.14 4.82 7.22
CA VAL A 7 -7.00 5.09 8.12
C VAL A 7 -5.95 4.00 8.00
N VAL A 8 -6.35 2.73 7.94
CA VAL A 8 -5.41 1.61 7.79
C VAL A 8 -4.73 1.62 6.43
N ASP A 9 -5.46 1.93 5.36
CA ASP A 9 -4.88 2.10 4.03
C ASP A 9 -3.82 3.21 3.99
N VAL A 10 -4.05 4.34 4.68
CA VAL A 10 -3.06 5.41 4.82
C VAL A 10 -1.82 4.94 5.59
N LEU A 11 -2.00 4.20 6.68
CA LEU A 11 -0.89 3.66 7.47
C LEU A 11 -0.06 2.66 6.67
N LEU A 12 -0.70 1.75 5.94
CA LEU A 12 -0.02 0.79 5.07
C LEU A 12 0.71 1.49 3.92
N SER A 13 0.09 2.50 3.31
CA SER A 13 0.74 3.33 2.30
C SER A 13 2.00 4.01 2.84
N GLY A 14 1.92 4.59 4.05
CA GLY A 14 3.08 5.17 4.73
C GLY A 14 4.18 4.15 5.02
N ALA A 15 3.82 2.94 5.46
CA ALA A 15 4.76 1.85 5.68
C ALA A 15 5.45 1.41 4.37
N ILE A 16 4.69 1.26 3.28
CA ILE A 16 5.22 0.95 1.94
C ILE A 16 6.20 2.04 1.51
N ALA A 17 5.85 3.31 1.67
CA ALA A 17 6.71 4.44 1.31
C ALA A 17 8.03 4.39 2.10
N GLY A 18 7.94 4.24 3.43
CA GLY A 18 9.09 4.22 4.33
C GLY A 18 10.03 3.05 4.07
N VAL A 19 9.49 1.82 4.03
CA VAL A 19 10.28 0.60 3.81
C VAL A 19 10.93 0.61 2.42
N THR A 20 10.18 0.97 1.38
CA THR A 20 10.72 1.05 0.02
C THR A 20 11.82 2.09 -0.06
N THR A 21 11.59 3.30 0.47
CA THR A 21 12.61 4.36 0.48
C THR A 21 13.87 3.89 1.19
N PHE A 22 13.73 3.26 2.36
CA PHE A 22 14.85 2.73 3.12
C PHE A 22 15.64 1.67 2.33
N LEU A 23 14.97 0.65 1.79
CA LEU A 23 15.63 -0.43 1.05
C LEU A 23 16.30 0.08 -0.24
N VAL A 24 15.60 0.91 -1.01
CA VAL A 24 16.12 1.47 -2.26
C VAL A 24 17.28 2.44 -2.00
N SER A 25 17.32 3.11 -0.84
CA SER A 25 18.41 4.03 -0.50
C SER A 25 19.79 3.36 -0.48
N ALA A 26 19.85 2.05 -0.24
CA ALA A 26 21.10 1.29 -0.23
C ALA A 26 21.74 1.16 -1.63
N VAL A 27 20.94 1.20 -2.71
CA VAL A 27 21.41 0.96 -4.09
C VAL A 27 21.20 2.14 -5.03
N ALA A 28 20.16 2.93 -4.80
CA ALA A 28 19.73 4.02 -5.67
C ALA A 28 19.21 5.22 -4.84
N PRO A 29 20.05 5.83 -3.98
CA PRO A 29 19.63 6.85 -3.01
C PRO A 29 18.96 8.07 -3.65
N ARG A 30 19.39 8.46 -4.86
CA ARG A 30 18.80 9.59 -5.61
C ARG A 30 17.34 9.35 -6.00
N TYR A 31 16.92 8.09 -6.15
CA TYR A 31 15.58 7.72 -6.60
C TYR A 31 14.72 7.13 -5.48
N ALA A 32 15.31 6.83 -4.32
CA ALA A 32 14.67 6.11 -3.23
C ALA A 32 13.33 6.72 -2.80
N LEU A 33 13.32 8.04 -2.53
CA LEU A 33 12.11 8.74 -2.10
C LEU A 33 11.01 8.70 -3.17
N VAL A 34 11.36 8.99 -4.42
CA VAL A 34 10.40 9.00 -5.55
C VAL A 34 9.82 7.61 -5.76
N ILE A 35 10.65 6.57 -5.75
CA ILE A 35 10.22 5.18 -5.90
C ILE A 35 9.28 4.80 -4.74
N GLY A 36 9.65 5.12 -3.50
CA GLY A 36 8.80 4.86 -2.34
C GLY A 36 7.43 5.53 -2.43
N VAL A 37 7.39 6.81 -2.79
CA VAL A 37 6.14 7.57 -2.97
C VAL A 37 5.28 6.98 -4.09
N VAL A 38 5.89 6.59 -5.22
CA VAL A 38 5.16 5.98 -6.33
C VAL A 38 4.53 4.65 -5.90
N LEU A 39 5.29 3.75 -5.26
CA LEU A 39 4.74 2.45 -4.83
C LEU A 39 3.63 2.59 -3.80
N ALA A 40 3.79 3.52 -2.85
CA ALA A 40 2.75 3.84 -1.87
C ALA A 40 1.47 4.40 -2.53
N SER A 41 1.64 5.27 -3.51
CA SER A 41 0.53 5.83 -4.29
C SER A 41 -0.19 4.76 -5.11
N MET A 42 0.55 3.83 -5.71
CA MET A 42 -0.02 2.70 -6.45
C MET A 42 -0.88 1.81 -5.55
N TYR A 43 -0.44 1.55 -4.32
CA TYR A 43 -1.25 0.83 -3.33
C TYR A 43 -2.51 1.63 -2.95
N TYR A 44 -2.34 2.87 -2.51
CA TYR A 44 -3.41 3.67 -1.92
C TYR A 44 -4.51 4.04 -2.93
N PHE A 45 -4.14 4.44 -4.16
CA PHE A 45 -5.12 4.94 -5.13
C PHE A 45 -5.68 3.86 -6.06
N SER A 46 -4.88 2.87 -6.44
CA SER A 46 -5.30 1.97 -7.52
C SER A 46 -6.24 0.88 -7.02
N ARG A 47 -6.10 0.44 -5.75
CA ARG A 47 -6.63 -0.87 -5.31
C ARG A 47 -6.41 -1.94 -6.39
N ASN A 48 -5.32 -1.86 -7.13
CA ASN A 48 -4.88 -2.88 -8.05
C ASN A 48 -3.37 -2.85 -7.89
N PRO A 49 -2.86 -3.49 -6.81
CA PRO A 49 -1.49 -3.33 -6.39
C PRO A 49 -0.56 -3.58 -7.58
N TRP A 50 0.14 -2.51 -7.98
CA TRP A 50 1.15 -2.52 -9.03
C TRP A 50 0.71 -3.03 -10.41
N GLY A 51 -0.59 -2.93 -10.72
CA GLY A 51 -1.14 -3.39 -12.00
C GLY A 51 -1.19 -4.91 -12.12
N SER A 52 -1.31 -5.61 -10.99
CA SER A 52 -1.44 -7.07 -10.94
C SER A 52 -2.63 -7.56 -11.80
N PRO A 53 -2.49 -8.65 -12.57
CA PRO A 53 -3.62 -9.31 -13.22
C PRO A 53 -4.67 -9.84 -12.22
N GLU A 54 -4.29 -9.96 -10.95
CA GLU A 54 -5.10 -10.53 -9.87
C GLU A 54 -5.54 -9.44 -8.88
N GLY A 55 -5.57 -8.17 -9.29
CA GLY A 55 -5.89 -7.03 -8.43
C GLY A 55 -7.18 -7.21 -7.62
N ASP A 56 -8.23 -7.74 -8.26
CA ASP A 56 -9.53 -7.99 -7.62
C ASP A 56 -9.40 -8.98 -6.45
N ARG A 57 -8.70 -10.10 -6.66
CA ARG A 57 -8.45 -11.11 -5.63
C ARG A 57 -7.64 -10.55 -4.46
N ILE A 58 -6.66 -9.68 -4.75
CA ILE A 58 -5.82 -9.06 -3.72
C ILE A 58 -6.65 -8.08 -2.89
N ASN A 59 -7.56 -7.32 -3.52
CA ASN A 59 -8.47 -6.44 -2.79
C ASN A 59 -9.42 -7.22 -1.90
N GLU A 60 -10.06 -8.28 -2.44
CA GLU A 60 -10.95 -9.14 -1.65
C GLU A 60 -10.23 -9.68 -0.42
N PHE A 61 -8.98 -10.12 -0.57
CA PHE A 61 -8.17 -10.56 0.56
C PHE A 61 -7.91 -9.45 1.60
N ILE A 62 -7.63 -8.22 1.14
CA ILE A 62 -7.39 -7.08 2.03
C ILE A 62 -8.69 -6.69 2.75
N ASP A 63 -9.80 -6.61 2.02
CA ASP A 63 -11.11 -6.26 2.55
C ASP A 63 -11.59 -7.35 3.55
N ASP A 64 -11.42 -8.65 3.24
CA ASP A 64 -11.70 -9.76 4.15
C ASP A 64 -10.87 -9.67 5.44
N ALA A 65 -9.59 -9.30 5.31
CA ALA A 65 -8.73 -9.10 6.48
C ALA A 65 -9.21 -7.92 7.32
N TYR A 66 -9.60 -6.82 6.68
CA TYR A 66 -10.15 -5.66 7.37
C TYR A 66 -11.45 -6.01 8.09
N ASP A 67 -12.40 -6.67 7.43
CA ASP A 67 -13.65 -7.07 8.06
C ASP A 67 -13.43 -8.00 9.26
N ARG A 68 -12.39 -8.85 9.20
CA ARG A 68 -12.03 -9.76 10.30
C ARG A 68 -11.39 -9.05 11.49
N PHE A 69 -10.49 -8.10 11.25
CA PHE A 69 -9.70 -7.46 12.31
C PHE A 69 -10.26 -6.11 12.77
N LEU A 70 -11.12 -5.49 11.95
CA LEU A 70 -11.69 -4.15 12.13
C LEU A 70 -13.20 -4.17 11.80
N PRO A 71 -14.03 -4.92 12.56
CA PRO A 71 -15.46 -5.11 12.23
C PRO A 71 -16.35 -3.88 12.52
N PHE A 72 -15.85 -2.65 12.35
CA PHE A 72 -16.50 -1.39 12.74
C PHE A 72 -16.52 -0.34 11.63
#